data_AF-A0A968WCE3-F1
#
_entry.id   AF-A0A968WCE3-F1
#
_cell.length_a   1.000
_cell.length_b   1.000
_cell.length_c   1.000
_cell.angle_alpha   90.00
_cell.angle_beta   90.00
_cell.angle_gamma   90.00
#
_symmetry.space_group_name_H-M   'P 1'
#
loop_
_entity.id
_entity.type
_entity.pdbx_description
1 polymer ?
#
loop_
_entity_poly.entity_id
_entity_poly.type
_entity_poly.pdbx_seq_one_letter_code
_entity_poly.pdbx_strand_id
1 'polypeptide(L)' 'MVNWEDVIARQPDVIVLIDASWSSAEEKRRLLKSNPAYSKLKAVREDKFIVLGFSYTMPGIRNIEGVRKLASALYPEKFQ' A
#
# COMPACT_ATOMS: atom_id res chain seq x y z
N MET A 1 -6.10 -15.04 -6.51
CA MET A 1 -5.22 -14.88 -5.32
C MET A 1 -3.85 -14.47 -5.80
N VAL A 2 -3.13 -13.65 -5.05
CA VAL A 2 -1.76 -13.21 -5.42
C VAL A 2 -0.76 -14.15 -4.75
N ASN A 3 0.19 -14.70 -5.51
CA ASN A 3 1.31 -15.46 -4.97
C ASN A 3 2.35 -14.49 -4.37
N TRP A 4 2.82 -14.77 -3.15
CA TRP A 4 3.82 -13.93 -2.49
C TRP A 4 5.21 -14.04 -3.11
N GLU A 5 5.56 -15.19 -3.71
CA GLU A 5 6.82 -15.33 -4.43
C GLU A 5 6.87 -14.37 -5.63
N ASP A 6 5.76 -14.20 -6.35
CA ASP A 6 5.66 -13.23 -7.44
C ASP A 6 5.82 -11.79 -6.94
N VAL A 7 5.26 -11.45 -5.78
CA VAL A 7 5.42 -10.12 -5.18
C VAL A 7 6.89 -9.85 -4.84
N ILE A 8 7.58 -10.84 -4.28
CA ILE A 8 9.01 -10.75 -3.98
C ILE A 8 9.83 -10.60 -5.26
N ALA A 9 9.54 -11.40 -6.28
CA ALA A 9 10.23 -11.34 -7.57
C ALA A 9 10.02 -10.00 -8.29
N ARG A 10 8.82 -9.42 -8.21
CA ARG A 10 8.47 -8.16 -8.88
C ARG A 10 9.06 -6.91 -8.23
N GLN A 11 9.56 -6.99 -6.99
CA GLN A 11 10.19 -5.89 -6.26
C GLN A 11 9.39 -4.57 -6.36
N PRO A 12 8.20 -4.47 -5.75
CA PRO A 12 7.39 -3.26 -5.86
C PRO A 12 8.12 -2.04 -5.28
N ASP A 13 7.98 -0.89 -5.93
CA ASP A 13 8.50 0.40 -5.43
C ASP A 13 7.69 0.95 -4.26
N VAL A 14 6.38 0.64 -4.23
CA VAL A 14 5.43 1.11 -3.23
C VAL A 14 4.44 0.01 -2.87
N ILE A 15 4.03 -0.06 -1.60
CA ILE A 15 2.98 -0.95 -1.12
C ILE A 15 1.79 -0.13 -0.62
N VAL A 16 0.61 -0.36 -1.20
CA VAL A 16 -0.63 0.28 -0.75
C VAL A 16 -1.27 -0.56 0.35
N LEU A 17 -1.43 0.00 1.54
CA LEU A 17 -2.06 -0.62 2.71
C LEU A 17 -3.49 -0.12 2.83
N ILE A 18 -4.46 -1.01 2.60
CA ILE A 18 -5.88 -0.68 2.79
C ILE A 18 -6.22 -0.73 4.28
N ASP A 19 -6.54 0.39 4.88
CA ASP A 19 -6.88 0.49 6.30
C ASP A 19 -8.36 0.17 6.53
N ALA A 20 -8.62 -0.88 7.31
CA ALA A 20 -9.95 -1.35 7.64
C ALA A 20 -10.02 -1.72 9.13
N SER A 21 -11.20 -1.65 9.73
CA SER A 21 -11.38 -1.97 11.16
C SER A 21 -11.01 -3.42 11.50
N TRP A 22 -11.11 -4.35 10.55
CA TRP A 22 -10.73 -5.76 10.69
C TRP A 22 -9.32 -6.07 10.18
N SER A 23 -8.61 -5.09 9.63
CA SER A 23 -7.24 -5.24 9.11
C SER A 23 -6.61 -3.86 9.00
N SER A 24 -5.98 -3.40 10.08
CA SER A 24 -5.39 -2.07 10.11
C SER A 24 -4.16 -1.98 9.20
N ALA A 25 -3.88 -0.78 8.68
CA ALA A 25 -2.65 -0.52 7.95
C ALA A 25 -1.41 -0.69 8.85
N GLU A 26 -1.51 -0.32 10.13
CA GLU A 26 -0.41 -0.44 11.09
C GLU A 26 -0.02 -1.91 11.33
N GLU A 27 -1.00 -2.78 11.55
CA GLU A 27 -0.77 -4.21 11.72
C GLU A 27 -0.14 -4.83 10.48
N LYS A 28 -0.66 -4.50 9.28
CA LYS A 28 -0.06 -4.94 8.01
C LYS A 28 1.38 -4.46 7.84
N ARG A 29 1.66 -3.20 8.16
CA ARG A 29 3.02 -2.64 8.13
C ARG A 29 3.94 -3.42 9.07
N ARG A 30 3.46 -3.75 10.29
CA ARG A 30 4.21 -4.53 11.28
C ARG A 30 4.53 -5.93 10.74
N LEU A 31 3.54 -6.62 10.16
CA LEU A 31 3.69 -7.95 9.57
C LEU A 31 4.68 -7.95 8.40
N LEU A 32 4.62 -6.96 7.52
CA LEU A 32 5.56 -6.83 6.39
C LEU A 32 6.99 -6.59 6.88
N LYS A 33 7.17 -5.81 7.95
CA LYS A 33 8.48 -5.56 8.54
C LYS A 33 9.03 -6.72 9.36
N SER A 34 8.18 -7.50 10.04
CA SER A 34 8.62 -8.63 10.87
C SER A 34 8.86 -9.92 10.08
N ASN A 35 8.25 -10.07 8.90
CA ASN A 35 8.42 -11.25 8.07
C ASN A 35 9.79 -11.23 7.34
N PRO A 36 10.67 -12.25 7.52
CA PRO A 36 12.00 -12.28 6.91
C PRO A 36 12.04 -12.26 5.37
N ALA A 37 10.95 -12.71 4.72
CA ALA A 37 10.85 -12.69 3.26
C ALA A 37 10.45 -11.29 2.75
N TYR A 38 9.52 -10.63 3.43
CA TYR A 38 8.97 -9.35 3.00
C TYR A 38 9.81 -8.15 3.44
N SER A 39 10.47 -8.26 4.59
CA SER A 39 11.33 -7.20 5.13
C SER A 39 12.51 -6.85 4.23
N LYS A 40 12.86 -7.72 3.29
CA LYS A 40 13.91 -7.51 2.29
C LYS A 40 13.46 -6.65 1.10
N LEU A 41 12.15 -6.56 0.85
CA LEU A 41 11.60 -5.75 -0.24
C LEU A 41 12.04 -4.29 -0.08
N LYS A 42 12.45 -3.67 -1.18
CA LYS A 42 12.88 -2.26 -1.18
C LYS A 42 11.80 -1.34 -0.58
N ALA A 43 10.54 -1.48 -0.99
CA ALA A 43 9.44 -0.69 -0.44
C ALA A 43 9.27 -0.85 1.08
N VAL A 44 9.52 -2.04 1.64
CA VAL A 44 9.40 -2.27 3.09
C VAL A 44 10.57 -1.65 3.84
N ARG A 45 11.80 -1.79 3.31
CA ARG A 45 13.02 -1.20 3.90
C ARG A 45 13.00 0.32 3.89
N GLU A 46 12.52 0.91 2.80
CA GLU A 46 12.44 2.38 2.61
C GLU A 46 11.13 2.98 3.15
N ASP A 47 10.30 2.19 3.81
CA ASP A 47 9.03 2.62 4.40
C ASP A 47 8.05 3.24 3.37
N LYS A 48 8.12 2.80 2.11
CA LYS A 48 7.30 3.27 0.97
C LYS A 48 5.90 2.67 1.01
N PHE A 49 5.12 3.11 2.00
CA PHE A 49 3.74 2.69 2.19
C PHE A 49 2.77 3.84 1.91
N ILE A 50 1.72 3.56 1.14
CA ILE A 50 0.58 4.47 0.97
C ILE A 50 -0.60 3.88 1.73
N VAL A 51 -1.23 4.65 2.61
CA VAL A 51 -2.42 4.19 3.35
C VAL A 51 -3.68 4.73 2.70
N LEU A 52 -4.63 3.86 2.39
CA LEU A 52 -5.96 4.22 1.90
C LEU A 52 -7.01 3.56 2.78
N GLY A 53 -8.00 4.31 3.25
CA GLY A 53 -9.15 3.72 3.95
C GLY A 53 -9.95 2.79 3.03
N PHE A 54 -10.48 1.70 3.58
CA PHE A 54 -11.30 0.71 2.87
C PHE A 54 -12.48 1.34 2.11
N SER A 55 -13.07 2.40 2.65
CA SER A 55 -14.18 3.12 1.99
C SER A 55 -13.81 3.69 0.61
N TYR A 56 -12.53 3.89 0.32
CA TYR A 56 -12.03 4.35 -0.98
C TYR A 56 -11.92 3.22 -2.02
N THR A 57 -11.91 1.96 -1.61
CA THR A 57 -11.80 0.80 -2.53
C THR A 57 -13.15 0.30 -3.01
N MET A 58 -14.24 0.83 -2.47
CA MET A 58 -15.61 0.48 -2.83
C MET A 58 -16.11 1.36 -4.00
N PRO A 59 -16.91 0.82 -4.92
CA PRO A 59 -17.57 1.62 -5.95
C PRO A 59 -18.41 2.76 -5.33
N GLY A 60 -18.26 3.98 -5.86
CA GLY A 60 -19.01 5.15 -5.43
C GLY A 60 -18.20 6.44 -5.44
N ILE A 61 -18.82 7.53 -4.98
CA ILE A 61 -18.25 8.90 -5.07
C ILE A 61 -16.88 9.04 -4.38
N ARG A 62 -16.65 8.28 -3.30
CA ARG A 62 -15.38 8.31 -2.54
C ARG A 62 -14.23 7.64 -3.30
N ASN A 63 -14.51 6.78 -4.28
CA ASN A 63 -13.46 6.15 -5.06
C ASN A 63 -12.61 7.18 -5.82
N ILE A 64 -13.23 8.26 -6.32
CA ILE A 64 -12.54 9.37 -6.99
C ILE A 64 -11.53 10.04 -6.06
N GLU A 65 -11.91 10.28 -4.80
CA GLU A 65 -10.99 10.80 -3.79
C GLU A 65 -9.84 9.84 -3.49
N GLY A 66 -10.13 8.53 -3.48
CA GLY A 66 -9.14 7.46 -3.33
C GLY A 66 -8.10 7.48 -4.44
N VAL A 67 -8.54 7.57 -5.70
CA VAL A 67 -7.66 7.68 -6.87
C VAL A 67 -6.79 8.94 -6.77
N ARG A 68 -7.38 10.09 -6.42
CA ARG A 68 -6.63 11.34 -6.24
C ARG A 68 -5.57 11.20 -5.15
N LYS A 69 -5.92 10.65 -3.98
CA LYS A 69 -4.96 10.40 -2.87
C LYS A 69 -3.80 9.50 -3.31
N LEU A 70 -4.11 8.42 -4.03
CA LEU A 70 -3.08 7.52 -4.55
C LEU A 70 -2.17 8.23 -5.56
N ALA A 71 -2.75 8.98 -6.50
CA ALA A 71 -1.99 9.70 -7.52
C ALA A 71 -1.08 10.77 -6.91
N SER A 72 -1.56 11.56 -5.93
CA SER A 72 -0.75 12.56 -5.24
C SER A 72 0.39 11.95 -4.43
N ALA A 73 0.19 10.75 -3.88
CA ALA A 73 1.24 10.05 -3.14
C ALA A 73 2.28 9.38 -4.05
N LEU A 74 1.88 8.94 -5.25
CA LEU A 74 2.79 8.33 -6.24
C LEU A 74 3.57 9.38 -7.05
N TYR A 75 2.95 10.51 -7.36
CA TYR A 75 3.50 11.55 -8.25
C TYR A 75 3.37 12.94 -7.63
N PRO A 76 3.96 13.20 -6.45
CA PRO A 76 3.78 14.47 -5.73
C PRO A 76 4.13 15.71 -6.56
N GLU A 77 5.08 15.60 -7.49
CA GLU A 77 5.49 16.67 -8.41
C GLU A 77 4.42 17.08 -9.42
N LYS A 78 3.39 16.25 -9.64
CA LYS A 78 2.26 16.54 -10.54
C LYS A 78 1.08 17.21 -9.82
N PHE A 79 1.15 17.35 -8.51
CA PHE A 79 0.09 17.90 -7.65
C PHE A 79 0.53 19.16 -6.89
N GLN A 80 1.59 19.82 -7.36
CA GLN A 80 2.00 21.16 -6.94
C GLN A 80 1.12 22.23 -7.56
#